data_AF-A0A1Q3C5Q4-F1
#
_entry.id   AF-A0A1Q3C5Q4-F1
#
_cell.length_a   1.000
_cell.length_b   1.000
_cell.length_c   1.000
_cell.angle_alpha   90.00
_cell.angle_beta   90.00
_cell.angle_gamma   90.00
#
_symmetry.space_group_name_H-M   'P 1'
#
loop_
_entity.id
_entity.type
_entity.pdbx_description
1 polymer ?
#
loop_
_entity_poly.entity_id
_entity_poly.type
_entity_poly.pdbx_seq_one_letter_code
_entity_poly.pdbx_strand_id
1 'polypeptide(L)'
;FKVINGAYNGAKLRCINQAVLADSGIDKNSGYTVPLEIMPSGQFEPLSKTTLSVQDGELPVLPLSVYGVVAMAHSEVSEEYSSPSQFFFYLYDKRSVGLGGISFDEGQFSVFGYTTVGREILPELKTGDVIRSAKLVDGQDRLVLPVSVD
;
A
#
# COMPACT_ATOMS: atom_id res chain seq x y z
N PHE A 1 6.59 -8.76 9.90
CA PHE A 1 7.57 -8.39 10.94
C PHE A 1 7.59 -6.91 11.28
N LYS A 2 7.58 -6.01 10.30
CA LYS A 2 7.76 -4.57 10.58
C LYS A 2 6.77 -3.99 11.59
N VAL A 3 5.47 -4.27 11.46
CA VAL A 3 4.47 -3.83 12.45
C VAL A 3 4.69 -4.50 13.82
N ILE A 4 4.95 -5.81 13.86
CA ILE A 4 5.20 -6.57 15.10
C ILE A 4 6.41 -6.01 15.87
N ASN A 5 7.47 -5.62 15.14
CA ASN A 5 8.69 -5.05 15.71
C ASN A 5 8.56 -3.55 16.01
N GLY A 6 7.37 -2.97 15.87
CA GLY A 6 7.12 -1.56 16.15
C GLY A 6 7.79 -0.59 15.17
N ALA A 7 8.12 -1.03 13.95
CA ALA A 7 8.87 -0.23 12.98
C ALA A 7 8.20 1.11 12.61
N TYR A 8 6.87 1.18 12.72
CA TYR A 8 6.12 2.41 12.44
C TYR A 8 5.85 3.28 13.68
N ASN A 9 6.28 2.86 14.87
CA ASN A 9 6.12 3.67 16.07
C ASN A 9 7.03 4.90 15.97
N GLY A 10 6.44 6.10 16.07
CA GLY A 10 7.17 7.36 15.88
C GLY A 10 7.31 7.79 14.41
N ALA A 11 6.82 7.00 13.45
CA ALA A 11 6.81 7.37 12.04
C ALA A 11 5.98 8.64 11.82
N LYS A 12 6.51 9.58 11.03
CA LYS A 12 5.80 10.80 10.65
C LYS A 12 4.99 10.57 9.39
N LEU A 13 3.79 11.13 9.37
CA LEU A 13 2.91 11.14 8.21
C LEU A 13 3.27 12.28 7.28
N ARG A 14 3.15 12.03 5.98
CA ARG A 14 3.23 13.04 4.92
C ARG A 14 1.95 12.99 4.11
N CYS A 15 1.19 14.08 4.11
CA CYS A 15 -0.02 14.20 3.32
C CYS A 15 0.30 14.84 1.97
N ILE A 16 -0.19 14.23 0.91
CA ILE A 16 -0.22 14.75 -0.46
C ILE A 16 -1.67 14.68 -0.96
N ASN A 17 -1.98 15.29 -2.12
CA ASN A 17 -3.34 15.51 -2.60
C ASN A 17 -4.33 14.36 -2.35
N GLN A 18 -3.98 13.13 -2.73
CA GLN A 18 -4.86 11.96 -2.62
C GLN A 18 -4.28 10.85 -1.73
N ALA A 19 -3.31 11.15 -0.87
CA ALA A 19 -2.72 10.12 -0.04
C ALA A 19 -2.14 10.63 1.28
N VAL A 20 -2.25 9.81 2.31
CA VAL A 20 -1.51 9.96 3.57
C VAL A 20 -0.43 8.88 3.61
N LEU A 21 0.82 9.30 3.43
CA LEU A 21 1.99 8.42 3.38
C LEU A 21 2.58 8.23 4.78
N ALA A 22 2.94 6.99 5.11
CA ALA A 22 3.73 6.62 6.27
C ALA A 22 5.04 5.95 5.82
N ASP A 23 6.15 6.33 6.45
CA ASP A 23 7.46 5.70 6.24
C ASP A 23 8.06 5.33 7.59
N SER A 24 8.44 4.07 7.79
CA SER A 24 9.17 3.68 9.00
C SER A 24 10.58 4.27 9.06
N GLY A 25 11.16 4.71 7.93
CA GLY A 25 12.55 5.19 7.83
C GLY A 25 13.62 4.10 8.06
N ILE A 26 13.21 2.96 8.61
CA ILE A 26 13.99 1.74 8.78
C ILE A 26 14.14 1.02 7.43
N ASP A 27 15.31 0.44 7.18
CA ASP A 27 15.65 -0.43 6.04
C ASP A 27 15.83 0.19 4.64
N LYS A 28 16.04 1.51 4.51
CA LYS A 28 16.33 2.13 3.19
C LYS A 28 17.53 1.50 2.43
N ASN A 29 18.46 0.86 3.15
CA ASN A 29 19.65 0.20 2.61
C ASN A 29 19.73 -1.30 2.94
N SER A 30 18.61 -1.97 3.29
CA SER A 30 18.62 -3.40 3.65
C SER A 30 18.92 -4.35 2.49
N GLY A 31 18.93 -3.84 1.24
CA GLY A 31 19.04 -4.66 0.03
C GLY A 31 17.81 -5.51 -0.27
N TYR A 32 16.76 -5.44 0.57
CA TYR A 32 15.53 -6.18 0.40
C TYR A 32 14.63 -5.49 -0.62
N THR A 33 14.27 -6.21 -1.68
CA THR A 33 13.31 -5.75 -2.68
C THR A 33 11.99 -6.49 -2.51
N VAL A 34 10.89 -5.75 -2.64
CA VAL A 34 9.54 -6.32 -2.68
C VAL A 34 9.05 -6.11 -4.11
N PRO A 35 8.74 -7.15 -4.90
CA PRO A 35 8.19 -6.94 -6.22
C PRO A 35 6.85 -6.20 -6.13
N LEU A 36 6.52 -5.37 -7.12
CA LEU A 36 5.15 -4.94 -7.34
C LEU A 36 4.31 -6.19 -7.66
N GLU A 37 3.21 -6.40 -6.93
CA GLU A 37 2.33 -7.55 -7.13
C GLU A 37 0.88 -7.13 -7.20
N ILE A 38 0.22 -7.48 -8.31
CA ILE A 38 -1.18 -7.14 -8.57
C ILE A 38 -1.87 -8.36 -9.15
N MET A 39 -2.97 -8.80 -8.53
CA MET A 39 -3.79 -9.91 -9.03
C MET A 39 -4.90 -9.36 -9.94
N PRO A 40 -4.87 -9.60 -11.27
CA PRO A 40 -5.99 -9.25 -12.13
C PRO A 40 -7.18 -10.17 -11.87
N SER A 41 -8.39 -9.63 -11.98
CA SER A 41 -9.62 -10.39 -11.73
C SER A 41 -9.77 -11.54 -12.73
N GLY A 42 -10.04 -12.74 -12.23
CA GLY A 42 -10.22 -13.94 -13.05
C GLY A 42 -8.93 -14.64 -13.47
N GLN A 43 -7.75 -14.10 -13.12
CA GLN A 43 -6.47 -14.77 -13.32
C GLN A 43 -6.10 -15.66 -12.14
N PHE A 44 -5.22 -16.64 -12.38
CA PHE A 44 -4.76 -17.59 -11.37
C PHE A 44 -3.53 -17.11 -10.59
N GLU A 45 -2.67 -16.30 -11.21
CA GLU A 45 -1.41 -15.82 -10.64
C GLU A 45 -1.34 -14.29 -10.71
N PRO A 46 -0.71 -13.64 -9.73
CA PRO A 46 -0.52 -12.19 -9.77
C PRO A 46 0.51 -11.81 -10.83
N LEU A 47 0.32 -10.64 -11.43
CA LEU A 47 1.39 -9.95 -12.14
C LEU A 47 2.48 -9.56 -11.13
N SER A 48 3.74 -9.84 -11.47
CA SER A 48 4.90 -9.49 -10.65
C SER A 48 5.81 -8.54 -11.42
N LYS A 49 6.32 -7.50 -10.75
CA LYS A 49 7.21 -6.46 -11.30
C LYS A 49 6.63 -5.69 -12.50
N THR A 50 5.32 -5.68 -12.65
CA THR A 50 4.64 -4.98 -13.73
C THR A 50 3.27 -4.49 -13.28
N THR A 51 2.81 -3.41 -13.88
CA THR A 51 1.51 -2.80 -13.58
C THR A 51 0.40 -3.49 -14.37
N LEU A 52 -0.84 -3.30 -13.91
CA LEU A 52 -2.03 -3.76 -14.61
C LEU A 52 -2.59 -2.60 -15.44
N SER A 53 -2.71 -2.81 -16.76
CA SER A 53 -3.41 -1.87 -17.64
C SER A 53 -4.92 -2.03 -17.49
N VAL A 54 -5.57 -1.05 -16.85
CA VAL A 54 -7.03 -1.05 -16.69
C VAL A 54 -7.78 -0.51 -17.91
N GLN A 55 -7.06 -0.04 -18.95
CA GLN A 55 -7.66 0.52 -20.17
C GLN A 55 -8.44 -0.54 -20.97
N ASP A 56 -8.03 -1.80 -20.88
CA ASP A 56 -8.64 -2.93 -21.56
C ASP A 56 -9.81 -3.54 -20.78
N GLY A 57 -10.23 -2.90 -19.68
CA GLY A 57 -11.32 -3.35 -18.82
C GLY A 57 -10.92 -4.40 -17.78
N GLU A 58 -9.63 -4.76 -17.72
CA GLU A 58 -9.11 -5.58 -16.63
C GLU A 58 -9.09 -4.79 -15.32
N LEU A 59 -9.48 -5.43 -14.22
CA LEU A 59 -9.54 -4.80 -12.89
C LEU A 59 -8.78 -5.66 -11.89
N PRO A 60 -8.04 -5.06 -10.94
CA PRO A 60 -7.39 -5.82 -9.89
C PRO A 60 -8.43 -6.39 -8.91
N VAL A 61 -8.14 -7.55 -8.33
CA VAL A 61 -8.96 -8.16 -7.26
C VAL A 61 -9.05 -7.23 -6.05
N LEU A 62 -7.98 -6.51 -5.75
CA LEU A 62 -7.93 -5.51 -4.70
C LEU A 62 -7.90 -4.11 -5.33
N PRO A 63 -9.06 -3.44 -5.50
CA PRO A 63 -9.13 -2.13 -6.11
C PRO A 63 -8.54 -1.03 -5.24
N LEU A 64 -7.77 -0.14 -5.87
CA LEU A 64 -7.27 1.12 -5.32
C LEU A 64 -8.38 2.19 -5.24
N SER A 65 -9.38 2.12 -6.12
CA SER A 65 -10.53 3.04 -6.21
C SER A 65 -11.52 2.93 -5.04
N VAL A 66 -11.02 2.74 -3.82
CA VAL A 66 -11.76 2.68 -2.58
C VAL A 66 -11.07 3.60 -1.57
N TYR A 67 -11.81 4.56 -1.03
CA TYR A 67 -11.24 5.50 -0.06
C TYR A 67 -10.81 4.75 1.21
N GLY A 68 -9.61 5.06 1.69
CA GLY A 68 -8.98 4.40 2.83
C GLY A 68 -8.34 3.06 2.49
N VAL A 69 -8.14 2.74 1.20
CA VAL A 69 -7.24 1.65 0.78
C VAL A 69 -5.85 1.87 1.34
N VAL A 70 -5.20 0.77 1.71
CA VAL A 70 -3.80 0.75 2.10
C VAL A 70 -2.99 0.06 0.99
N ALA A 71 -2.05 0.80 0.42
CA ALA A 71 -1.17 0.32 -0.65
C ALA A 71 0.29 0.65 -0.34
N MET A 72 1.21 -0.15 -0.88
CA MET A 72 2.63 0.15 -0.79
C MET A 72 3.00 1.22 -1.80
N ALA A 73 3.84 2.19 -1.40
CA ALA A 73 4.43 3.12 -2.36
C ALA A 73 5.42 2.39 -3.26
N HIS A 74 5.78 2.96 -4.43
CA HIS A 74 6.89 2.42 -5.20
C HIS A 74 8.22 2.57 -4.46
N SER A 75 9.14 1.66 -4.77
CA SER A 75 10.51 1.75 -4.30
C SER A 75 11.23 2.93 -4.95
N GLU A 76 12.16 3.54 -4.21
CA GLU A 76 12.97 4.66 -4.72
C GLU A 76 13.89 4.24 -5.88
N VAL A 77 14.15 2.92 -6.05
CA VAL A 77 15.05 2.39 -7.09
C VAL A 77 14.37 2.08 -8.42
N SER A 78 13.09 1.68 -8.42
CA SER A 78 12.32 1.35 -9.61
C SER A 78 10.84 1.12 -9.24
N GLU A 79 9.94 1.48 -10.15
CA GLU A 79 8.49 1.28 -10.03
C GLU A 79 8.08 -0.20 -10.15
N GLU A 80 8.96 -1.06 -10.66
CA GLU A 80 8.78 -2.52 -10.66
C GLU A 80 8.77 -3.12 -9.24
N TYR A 81 9.20 -2.35 -8.24
CA TYR A 81 9.28 -2.78 -6.85
C TYR A 81 8.40 -1.90 -5.97
N SER A 82 7.77 -2.52 -4.98
CA SER A 82 7.13 -1.85 -3.86
C SER A 82 8.17 -1.44 -2.82
N SER A 83 7.91 -0.33 -2.12
CA SER A 83 8.73 0.11 -1.00
C SER A 83 8.57 -0.87 0.17
N PRO A 84 9.67 -1.38 0.73
CA PRO A 84 9.59 -2.28 1.88
C PRO A 84 9.20 -1.54 3.17
N SER A 85 9.21 -0.20 3.19
CA SER A 85 8.96 0.61 4.39
C SER A 85 7.85 1.63 4.23
N GLN A 86 7.50 2.03 3.00
CA GLN A 86 6.53 3.08 2.75
C GLN A 86 5.19 2.50 2.29
N PHE A 87 4.12 2.90 2.98
CA PHE A 87 2.76 2.64 2.57
C PHE A 87 1.94 3.92 2.65
N PHE A 88 0.79 3.95 1.99
CA PHE A 88 -0.11 5.08 2.06
C PHE A 88 -1.57 4.64 2.19
N PHE A 89 -2.34 5.50 2.85
CA PHE A 89 -3.79 5.48 2.75
C PHE A 89 -4.21 6.30 1.53
N TYR A 90 -4.95 5.70 0.60
CA TYR A 90 -5.45 6.39 -0.58
C TYR A 90 -6.77 7.11 -0.27
N LEU A 91 -6.79 8.42 -0.48
CA LEU A 91 -7.95 9.29 -0.26
C LEU A 91 -8.73 9.42 -1.56
N TYR A 92 -9.24 8.30 -2.06
CA TYR A 92 -10.01 8.25 -3.32
C TYR A 92 -11.16 9.26 -3.32
N ASP A 93 -11.16 10.17 -4.30
CA ASP A 93 -12.27 11.07 -4.57
C ASP A 93 -12.84 10.79 -5.97
N LYS A 94 -14.09 10.34 -6.01
CA LYS A 94 -14.83 10.10 -7.26
C LYS A 94 -14.96 11.33 -8.18
N ARG A 95 -14.72 12.53 -7.65
CA ARG A 95 -14.72 13.79 -8.44
C ARG A 95 -13.41 14.02 -9.17
N SER A 96 -12.35 13.30 -8.79
CA SER A 96 -11.00 13.45 -9.31
C SER A 96 -10.59 12.30 -10.23
N VAL A 97 -11.57 11.55 -10.76
CA VAL A 97 -11.35 10.35 -11.59
C VAL A 97 -12.10 10.43 -12.91
N GLY A 98 -11.74 9.55 -13.85
CA GLY A 98 -12.34 9.48 -15.19
C GLY A 98 -13.76 8.89 -15.22
N LEU A 99 -14.31 8.80 -16.44
CA LEU A 99 -15.57 8.10 -16.69
C LEU A 99 -15.46 6.64 -16.22
N GLY A 100 -16.38 6.22 -15.35
CA GLY A 100 -16.38 4.88 -14.75
C GLY A 100 -16.03 4.85 -13.26
N GLY A 101 -15.58 5.97 -12.68
CA GLY A 101 -15.29 6.02 -11.24
C GLY A 101 -14.03 5.26 -10.85
N ILE A 102 -13.13 4.99 -11.79
CA ILE A 102 -11.87 4.28 -11.57
C ILE A 102 -10.74 5.30 -11.47
N SER A 103 -9.92 5.17 -10.44
CA SER A 103 -8.72 5.99 -10.25
C SER A 103 -7.78 5.89 -11.44
N PHE A 104 -7.14 7.01 -11.79
CA PHE A 104 -6.05 7.01 -12.77
C PHE A 104 -4.85 6.17 -12.33
N ASP A 105 -4.72 5.93 -11.02
CA ASP A 105 -3.66 5.12 -10.41
C ASP A 105 -4.07 3.64 -10.24
N GLU A 106 -5.27 3.24 -10.70
CA GLU A 106 -5.73 1.86 -10.59
C GLU A 106 -4.77 0.91 -11.34
N GLY A 107 -4.42 -0.20 -10.70
CA GLY A 107 -3.46 -1.16 -11.25
C GLY A 107 -2.00 -0.69 -11.23
N GLN A 108 -1.66 0.42 -10.56
CA GLN A 108 -0.26 0.89 -10.47
C GLN A 108 0.45 0.47 -9.17
N PHE A 109 -0.28 0.16 -8.11
CA PHE A 109 0.28 -0.11 -6.78
C PHE A 109 -0.13 -1.48 -6.21
N SER A 110 0.72 -2.07 -5.39
CA SER A 110 0.39 -3.24 -4.58
C SER A 110 -0.57 -2.86 -3.46
N VAL A 111 -1.87 -3.07 -3.67
CA VAL A 111 -2.89 -2.94 -2.63
C VAL A 111 -2.82 -4.15 -1.71
N PHE A 112 -2.74 -3.93 -0.39
CA PHE A 112 -2.60 -5.03 0.58
C PHE A 112 -3.58 -4.94 1.76
N GLY A 113 -4.45 -3.92 1.80
CA GLY A 113 -5.43 -3.81 2.87
C GLY A 113 -6.43 -2.68 2.68
N TYR A 114 -7.42 -2.65 3.57
CA TYR A 114 -8.47 -1.65 3.62
C TYR A 114 -8.66 -1.17 5.06
N THR A 115 -8.87 0.13 5.22
CA THR A 115 -9.28 0.70 6.50
C THR A 115 -10.72 0.30 6.81
N THR A 116 -10.93 -0.48 7.86
CA THR A 116 -12.27 -0.97 8.27
C THR A 116 -12.90 -0.13 9.38
N VAL A 117 -12.10 0.57 10.18
CA VAL A 117 -12.51 1.42 11.31
C VAL A 117 -11.65 2.68 11.33
N GLY A 118 -12.22 3.83 11.68
CA GLY A 118 -11.46 5.09 11.75
C GLY A 118 -11.15 5.70 10.38
N ARG A 119 -11.92 5.36 9.35
CA ARG A 119 -11.71 5.93 8.01
C ARG A 119 -12.03 7.42 7.96
N GLU A 120 -12.96 7.87 8.79
CA GLU A 120 -13.42 9.24 8.95
C GLU A 120 -12.35 10.20 9.47
N ILE A 121 -11.30 9.70 10.13
CA ILE A 121 -10.18 10.55 10.63
C ILE A 121 -9.10 10.79 9.58
N LEU A 122 -9.07 10.03 8.48
CA LEU A 122 -8.09 10.19 7.41
C LEU A 122 -7.99 11.61 6.82
N PRO A 123 -9.09 12.37 6.60
CA PRO A 123 -9.01 13.73 6.08
C PRO A 123 -8.56 14.75 7.13
N GLU A 124 -8.53 14.37 8.42
CA GLU A 124 -8.07 15.24 9.51
C GLU A 124 -6.55 15.13 9.73
N LEU A 125 -5.93 14.07 9.21
CA LEU A 125 -4.48 13.85 9.29
C LEU A 125 -3.71 14.94 8.55
N LYS A 126 -2.58 15.34 9.11
CA LYS A 126 -1.71 16.39 8.59
C LYS A 126 -0.29 15.91 8.44
N THR A 127 0.43 16.51 7.49
CA THR A 127 1.87 16.34 7.40
C THR A 127 2.53 16.71 8.74
N GLY A 128 3.34 15.80 9.27
CA GLY A 128 4.00 15.96 10.56
C GLY A 128 3.30 15.24 11.72
N ASP A 129 2.05 14.77 11.54
CA ASP A 129 1.40 13.89 12.51
C ASP A 129 2.21 12.60 12.70
N VAL A 130 2.10 11.99 13.88
CA VAL A 130 2.97 10.88 14.28
C VAL A 130 2.14 9.64 14.59
N ILE A 131 2.51 8.51 13.99
CA ILE A 131 1.99 7.20 14.37
C ILE A 131 2.52 6.89 15.76
N ARG A 132 1.65 6.98 16.78
CA ARG A 132 2.03 6.67 18.16
C ARG A 132 2.32 5.19 18.33
N SER A 133 1.51 4.33 17.73
CA SER A 133 1.72 2.89 17.72
C SER A 133 1.02 2.24 16.54
N ALA A 134 1.68 1.27 15.92
CA ALA A 134 1.05 0.29 15.04
C ALA A 134 1.21 -1.11 15.64
N LYS A 135 0.13 -1.89 15.69
CA LYS A 135 0.13 -3.22 16.31
C LYS A 135 -0.60 -4.22 15.44
N LEU A 136 -0.08 -5.45 15.39
CA LEU A 136 -0.82 -6.58 14.87
C LEU A 136 -1.84 -7.00 15.93
N VAL A 137 -3.11 -7.04 15.56
CA VAL A 137 -4.20 -7.38 16.47
C VAL A 137 -4.74 -8.80 16.26
N ASP A 138 -4.59 -9.34 15.06
CA ASP A 138 -5.03 -10.69 14.68
C ASP A 138 -4.27 -11.19 13.44
N GLY A 139 -4.30 -12.50 13.18
CA GLY A 139 -3.74 -13.13 11.98
C GLY A 139 -2.24 -13.39 11.99
N GLN A 140 -1.58 -13.32 13.16
CA GLN A 140 -0.15 -13.61 13.30
C GLN A 140 0.21 -15.05 12.91
N ASP A 141 -0.70 -15.99 13.18
CA ASP A 141 -0.62 -17.40 12.83
C ASP A 141 -0.54 -17.65 11.31
N ARG A 142 -0.99 -16.69 10.50
CA ARG A 142 -0.95 -16.77 9.03
C ARG A 142 0.35 -16.27 8.42
N LEU A 143 1.25 -15.72 9.24
CA LEU A 143 2.52 -15.18 8.76
C LEU A 143 3.51 -16.33 8.51
N VAL A 144 3.75 -16.64 7.23
CA VAL A 144 4.78 -17.59 6.82
C VAL A 144 6.07 -16.83 6.51
N LEU A 145 7.15 -17.20 7.17
CA LEU A 145 8.49 -16.67 6.90
C LEU A 145 9.13 -17.43 5.74
N PRO A 146 9.90 -16.75 4.86
CA PRO A 146 10.79 -17.43 3.95
C PRO A 146 11.72 -18.34 4.75
N VAL A 147 11.87 -19.59 4.32
CA VAL A 147 12.88 -20.48 4.88
C VAL A 147 14.23 -19.97 4.36
N SER A 148 15.14 -19.59 5.25
CA SER A 148 16.51 -19.28 4.86
C SER A 148 17.11 -20.54 4.24
N VAL A 149 17.45 -20.45 2.94
CA VAL A 149 18.27 -21.47 2.29
C VAL A 149 19.71 -21.04 2.54
N ASP A 150 20.39 -21.78 3.42
CA ASP A 150 21.83 -21.62 3.67
C ASP A 150 22.68 -21.89 2.42
#